data_AF-A0AAN6FRJ3-F1
#
_entry.id   AF-A0AAN6FRJ3-F1
#
_cell.length_a   1.000
_cell.length_b   1.000
_cell.length_c   1.000
_cell.angle_alpha   90.00
_cell.angle_beta   90.00
_cell.angle_gamma   90.00
#
_symmetry.space_group_name_H-M   'P 1'
#
loop_
_entity.id
_entity.type
_entity.pdbx_description
1 polymer ?
#
loop_
_entity_poly.entity_id
_entity_poly.type
_entity_poly.pdbx_seq_one_letter_code
_entity_poly.pdbx_strand_id
1 'polypeptide(L)'
;MGSLVAGETDEQGISLDSDDDPVAPTSQKRKTSENSTPEDLRLLAQEIEDLLNNAAANDTVQECGPAPLRIIATQPEKVLDLAHAKLHASPYQSVPLQWRRLFEEASLYKAVKLLKARSLGTLASNRVKLRRTDADVVGVSESGDWLQEIVEVLDRGISLSGAPGRRPVFDAIFEQLCMHIADQDRFDWTCFRIVKPPELNSRHPIIATDGPFDLETFQQRLNRDCKPVILSSAIEHWPARQLWSDPKYLLRLTLGGRRLVPVEIGESYVSEGWSQRIMPMRDFVAAYLLPEDPAETGYLAQYDLFAQIPSLRDDIRIPDICYSTPPPADTDALRTAGLTAVEQLDEPLLNAWLGPKGTKTPLHTDPYHNVFCQVVGYKYVRLYPPNETDRLYPRGLDEKGINMENTSRVDMSRLWSQVHDPPADEADRLSGEFPLFKEAKYVEAVLKPGDSLYVPLGWWHYVESLTASFSVSFWWN
;
A
#
# COMPACT_ATOMS: atom_id res chain seq x y z
N MET A 1 11.19 13.69 75.38
CA MET A 1 12.09 14.23 74.33
C MET A 1 11.17 14.75 73.24
N GLY A 2 10.82 16.04 73.13
CA GLY A 2 11.72 17.20 73.03
C GLY A 2 12.55 17.02 71.75
N SER A 3 12.38 17.78 70.66
CA SER A 3 12.52 19.23 70.64
C SER A 3 12.26 19.82 69.23
N LEU A 4 11.44 20.90 69.18
CA LEU A 4 11.55 22.17 68.41
C LEU A 4 11.63 22.12 66.86
N VAL A 5 10.71 22.65 66.04
CA VAL A 5 9.96 23.94 65.96
C VAL A 5 10.80 25.15 65.50
N ALA A 6 10.19 25.89 64.56
CA ALA A 6 10.39 27.28 64.10
C ALA A 6 11.33 27.47 62.90
N GLY A 7 10.96 28.25 61.87
CA GLY A 7 9.80 29.13 61.70
C GLY A 7 10.20 30.38 60.90
N GLU A 8 9.17 31.08 60.41
CA GLU A 8 9.15 32.48 59.93
C GLU A 8 9.43 32.71 58.43
N THR A 9 8.38 32.90 57.58
CA THR A 9 7.48 34.08 57.35
C THR A 9 8.18 35.14 56.47
N ASP A 10 7.55 35.94 55.60
CA ASP A 10 6.16 36.26 55.30
C ASP A 10 6.11 37.05 53.99
N GLU A 11 5.05 36.83 53.21
CA GLU A 11 4.19 37.86 52.61
C GLU A 11 4.67 39.06 51.75
N GLN A 12 3.87 39.27 50.67
CA GLN A 12 3.48 40.54 50.00
C GLN A 12 4.42 41.21 48.98
N GLY A 13 3.87 41.55 47.80
CA GLY A 13 4.41 42.63 46.96
C GLY A 13 4.27 42.55 45.43
N ILE A 14 3.04 42.67 44.93
CA ILE A 14 2.55 43.48 43.78
C ILE A 14 3.53 43.98 42.67
N SER A 15 3.06 43.82 41.41
CA SER A 15 3.20 44.67 40.19
C SER A 15 4.36 44.48 39.20
N LEU A 16 3.98 43.92 38.04
CA LEU A 16 4.13 44.42 36.65
C LEU A 16 5.18 45.51 36.37
N ASP A 17 6.16 45.15 35.55
CA ASP A 17 6.63 45.83 34.32
C ASP A 17 7.40 44.76 33.51
N SER A 18 6.84 44.25 32.42
CA SER A 18 7.10 44.61 31.02
C SER A 18 8.51 44.25 30.51
N ASP A 19 8.51 43.54 29.39
CA ASP A 19 9.62 43.19 28.49
C ASP A 19 10.38 41.90 28.82
N ASP A 20 9.87 40.79 28.27
CA ASP A 20 10.70 39.77 27.62
C ASP A 20 9.80 38.88 26.73
N ASP A 21 9.64 39.31 25.48
CA ASP A 21 9.19 38.44 24.39
C ASP A 21 10.20 37.28 24.23
N PRO A 22 9.77 36.01 24.19
CA PRO A 22 10.67 34.93 23.87
C PRO A 22 11.05 35.04 22.40
N VAL A 23 12.32 35.39 22.17
CA VAL A 23 13.00 35.40 20.86
C VAL A 23 12.72 34.07 20.16
N ALA A 24 11.84 34.13 19.16
CA ALA A 24 11.63 33.06 18.21
C ALA A 24 12.99 32.66 17.63
N PRO A 25 13.32 31.36 17.50
CA PRO A 25 14.54 30.97 16.84
C PRO A 25 14.44 31.50 15.41
N THR A 26 15.33 32.43 15.07
CA THR A 26 15.47 32.99 13.74
C THR A 26 15.58 31.85 12.76
N SER A 27 14.48 31.57 12.08
CA SER A 27 14.43 30.75 10.89
C SER A 27 15.28 31.47 9.86
N GLN A 28 16.56 31.12 9.81
CA GLN A 28 17.37 31.39 8.65
C GLN A 28 16.62 30.77 7.47
N LYS A 29 15.94 31.62 6.69
CA LYS A 29 15.48 31.29 5.35
C LYS A 29 16.72 30.82 4.57
N ARG A 30 16.99 29.52 4.60
CA ARG A 30 17.88 28.87 3.63
C ARG A 30 17.30 29.23 2.27
N LYS A 31 18.05 30.00 1.49
CA LYS A 31 17.77 30.20 0.08
C LYS A 31 17.67 28.81 -0.56
N THR A 32 16.49 28.45 -1.00
CA THR A 32 16.23 27.30 -1.88
C THR A 32 17.03 27.53 -3.16
N SER A 33 18.17 26.86 -3.31
CA SER A 33 18.90 26.86 -4.57
C SER A 33 18.14 26.01 -5.58
N GLU A 34 17.61 26.69 -6.60
CA GLU A 34 17.04 26.07 -7.79
C GLU A 34 18.13 25.22 -8.48
N ASN A 35 17.83 23.96 -8.79
CA ASN A 35 18.69 22.87 -9.29
C ASN A 35 19.42 22.06 -8.20
N SER A 36 19.19 20.74 -8.19
CA SER A 36 20.06 19.79 -7.51
C SER A 36 21.45 19.93 -8.11
N THR A 37 22.46 20.12 -7.27
CA THR A 37 23.78 20.42 -7.81
C THR A 37 24.36 19.14 -8.42
N PRO A 38 25.10 19.22 -9.54
CA PRO A 38 25.88 18.09 -10.05
C PRO A 38 26.80 17.46 -8.99
N GLU A 39 27.15 18.22 -7.95
CA GLU A 39 27.92 17.77 -6.80
C GLU A 39 27.13 16.83 -5.88
N ASP A 40 25.86 17.14 -5.57
CA ASP A 40 25.00 16.27 -4.74
C ASP A 40 24.83 14.88 -5.37
N LEU A 41 24.58 14.82 -6.68
CA LEU A 41 24.44 13.56 -7.42
C LEU A 41 25.75 12.75 -7.44
N ARG A 42 26.89 13.44 -7.51
CA ARG A 42 28.21 12.81 -7.50
C ARG A 42 28.54 12.25 -6.12
N LEU A 43 28.21 12.98 -5.05
CA LEU A 43 28.39 12.52 -3.67
C LEU A 43 27.53 11.28 -3.39
N LEU A 44 26.25 11.32 -3.74
CA LEU A 44 25.35 10.16 -3.60
C LEU A 44 25.89 8.93 -4.37
N ALA A 45 26.36 9.14 -5.61
CA ALA A 45 26.94 8.04 -6.39
C ALA A 45 28.19 7.43 -5.72
N GLN A 46 29.03 8.27 -5.10
CA GLN A 46 30.24 7.82 -4.40
C GLN A 46 29.89 7.04 -3.13
N GLU A 47 28.94 7.53 -2.34
CA GLU A 47 28.49 6.86 -1.11
C GLU A 47 27.93 5.46 -1.40
N ILE A 48 27.11 5.32 -2.45
CA ILE A 48 26.59 4.01 -2.87
C ILE A 48 27.74 3.10 -3.31
N GLU A 49 28.70 3.60 -4.09
CA GLU A 49 29.86 2.82 -4.52
C GLU A 49 30.72 2.32 -3.35
N ASP A 50 30.97 3.18 -2.36
CA ASP A 50 31.74 2.81 -1.18
C ASP A 50 31.02 1.70 -0.38
N LEU A 51 29.68 1.74 -0.29
CA LEU A 51 28.88 0.68 0.34
C LEU A 51 28.93 -0.65 -0.43
N LEU A 52 28.94 -0.59 -1.77
CA LEU A 52 29.03 -1.77 -2.63
C LEU A 52 30.43 -2.40 -2.58
N ASN A 53 31.48 -1.57 -2.53
CA ASN A 53 32.88 -2.02 -2.45
C ASN A 53 33.24 -2.63 -1.08
N ASN A 54 32.52 -2.26 -0.02
CA ASN A 54 32.73 -2.77 1.34
C ASN A 54 31.85 -3.99 1.68
N ALA A 55 31.45 -4.80 0.69
CA ALA A 55 30.60 -5.98 0.90
C ALA A 55 31.27 -7.05 1.80
N ALA A 56 30.47 -7.72 2.64
CA ALA A 56 30.94 -8.76 3.53
C ALA A 56 31.52 -9.96 2.76
N ALA A 57 32.63 -10.52 3.25
CA ALA A 57 33.31 -11.64 2.60
C ALA A 57 32.44 -12.91 2.42
N ASN A 58 31.38 -13.05 3.22
CA ASN A 58 30.46 -14.19 3.22
C ASN A 58 29.11 -13.86 2.56
N ASP A 59 29.01 -12.81 1.74
CA ASP A 59 27.77 -12.50 1.04
C ASP A 59 27.43 -13.59 0.01
N THR A 60 26.20 -14.11 0.05
CA THR A 60 25.71 -15.16 -0.87
C THR A 60 25.81 -14.79 -2.35
N VAL A 61 25.95 -13.51 -2.69
CA VAL A 61 26.22 -13.09 -4.08
C VAL A 61 27.52 -13.70 -4.65
N GLN A 62 28.48 -14.04 -3.78
CA GLN A 62 29.74 -14.70 -4.19
C GLN A 62 29.51 -16.07 -4.84
N GLU A 63 28.39 -16.73 -4.53
CA GLU A 63 28.01 -18.03 -5.09
C GLU A 63 27.59 -17.96 -6.57
N CYS A 64 27.38 -16.75 -7.13
CA CYS A 64 27.16 -16.57 -8.56
C CYS A 64 28.44 -16.75 -9.41
N GLY A 65 29.59 -16.88 -8.76
CA GLY A 65 30.89 -17.06 -9.40
C GLY A 65 31.55 -15.73 -9.82
N PRO A 66 32.84 -15.77 -10.17
CA PRO A 66 33.65 -14.55 -10.32
C PRO A 66 33.36 -13.75 -11.59
N ALA A 67 32.81 -14.37 -12.63
CA ALA A 67 32.59 -13.73 -13.92
C ALA A 67 31.59 -12.55 -13.87
N PRO A 68 30.35 -12.71 -13.36
CA PRO A 68 29.42 -11.59 -13.25
C PRO A 68 29.93 -10.50 -12.29
N LEU A 69 30.56 -10.88 -11.18
CA LEU A 69 31.06 -9.94 -10.18
C LEU A 69 32.23 -9.08 -10.69
N ARG A 70 33.09 -9.62 -11.56
CA ARG A 70 34.19 -8.85 -12.17
C ARG A 70 33.72 -7.75 -13.10
N ILE A 71 32.55 -7.92 -13.73
CA ILE A 71 32.04 -6.97 -14.72
C ILE A 71 30.95 -6.05 -14.16
N ILE A 72 30.38 -6.35 -13.00
CA ILE A 72 29.18 -5.67 -12.47
C ILE A 72 29.32 -4.15 -12.38
N ALA A 73 30.49 -3.64 -11.97
CA ALA A 73 30.74 -2.21 -11.88
C ALA A 73 30.84 -1.51 -13.24
N THR A 74 31.24 -2.23 -14.29
CA THR A 74 31.46 -1.64 -15.63
C THR A 74 30.32 -1.92 -16.61
N GLN A 75 29.63 -3.05 -16.44
CA GLN A 75 28.57 -3.56 -17.31
C GLN A 75 27.40 -4.11 -16.48
N PRO A 76 26.81 -3.30 -15.57
CA PRO A 76 25.73 -3.76 -14.70
C PRO A 76 24.50 -4.24 -15.47
N GLU A 77 24.25 -3.71 -16.67
CA GLU A 77 23.13 -4.11 -17.53
C GLU A 77 23.22 -5.58 -17.94
N LYS A 78 24.42 -6.05 -18.34
CA LYS A 78 24.61 -7.47 -18.71
C LYS A 78 24.45 -8.40 -17.51
N VAL A 79 24.81 -7.94 -16.33
CA VAL A 79 24.64 -8.71 -15.09
C VAL A 79 23.17 -8.76 -14.69
N LEU A 80 22.42 -7.65 -14.88
CA LEU A 80 20.97 -7.63 -14.72
C LEU A 80 20.29 -8.61 -15.68
N ASP A 81 20.66 -8.65 -16.96
CA ASP A 81 20.08 -9.58 -17.93
C ASP A 81 20.28 -11.04 -17.50
N LEU A 82 21.50 -11.38 -17.06
CA LEU A 82 21.82 -12.71 -16.52
C LEU A 82 20.98 -13.03 -15.28
N ALA A 83 20.98 -12.13 -14.29
CA ALA A 83 20.28 -12.34 -13.04
C ALA A 83 18.76 -12.45 -13.28
N HIS A 84 18.20 -11.61 -14.16
CA HIS A 84 16.79 -11.64 -14.56
C HIS A 84 16.42 -12.98 -15.17
N ALA A 85 17.21 -13.51 -16.10
CA ALA A 85 16.98 -14.82 -16.70
C ALA A 85 17.00 -15.94 -15.64
N LYS A 86 17.81 -15.80 -14.58
CA LYS A 86 17.86 -16.76 -13.47
C LYS A 86 16.67 -16.65 -12.52
N LEU A 87 16.18 -15.44 -12.25
CA LEU A 87 14.97 -15.22 -11.45
C LEU A 87 13.73 -15.86 -12.10
N HIS A 88 13.67 -15.91 -13.43
CA HIS A 88 12.53 -16.44 -14.19
C HIS A 88 12.70 -17.91 -14.62
N ALA A 89 13.78 -18.58 -14.18
CA ALA A 89 14.04 -19.97 -14.53
C ALA A 89 13.20 -20.98 -13.70
N SER A 90 12.55 -20.53 -12.62
CA SER A 90 11.80 -21.36 -11.69
C SER A 90 10.77 -20.52 -10.94
N PRO A 91 9.76 -21.13 -10.28
CA PRO A 91 8.86 -20.40 -9.38
C PRO A 91 9.66 -19.59 -8.35
N TYR A 92 9.19 -18.38 -8.04
CA TYR A 92 9.94 -17.41 -7.22
C TYR A 92 10.43 -17.97 -5.88
N GLN A 93 9.59 -18.77 -5.20
CA GLN A 93 9.89 -19.42 -3.93
C GLN A 93 11.09 -20.39 -4.01
N SER A 94 11.36 -20.91 -5.20
CA SER A 94 12.45 -21.86 -5.48
C SER A 94 13.70 -21.17 -6.03
N VAL A 95 13.67 -19.85 -6.23
CA VAL A 95 14.81 -19.11 -6.78
C VAL A 95 15.93 -19.03 -5.73
N PRO A 96 17.15 -19.52 -6.05
CA PRO A 96 18.28 -19.44 -5.13
C PRO A 96 18.62 -17.99 -4.74
N LEU A 97 18.93 -17.78 -3.46
CA LEU A 97 19.16 -16.46 -2.88
C LEU A 97 20.27 -15.66 -3.60
N GLN A 98 21.33 -16.35 -4.05
CA GLN A 98 22.45 -15.73 -4.78
C GLN A 98 22.00 -14.96 -6.03
N TRP A 99 20.99 -15.43 -6.77
CA TRP A 99 20.51 -14.75 -7.97
C TRP A 99 19.66 -13.53 -7.65
N ARG A 100 18.92 -13.58 -6.54
CA ARG A 100 18.21 -12.42 -5.99
C ARG A 100 19.20 -11.35 -5.57
N ARG A 101 20.24 -11.72 -4.81
CA ARG A 101 21.35 -10.84 -4.44
C ARG A 101 22.11 -10.27 -5.64
N LEU A 102 22.33 -11.05 -6.70
CA LEU A 102 23.03 -10.56 -7.89
C LEU A 102 22.21 -9.51 -8.64
N PHE A 103 20.90 -9.73 -8.78
CA PHE A 103 19.99 -8.76 -9.40
C PHE A 103 19.97 -7.45 -8.61
N GLU A 104 19.94 -7.55 -7.28
CA GLU A 104 19.97 -6.44 -6.35
C GLU A 104 21.27 -5.62 -6.47
N GLU A 105 22.44 -6.26 -6.38
CA GLU A 105 23.74 -5.59 -6.52
C GLU A 105 23.87 -4.92 -7.90
N ALA A 106 23.47 -5.60 -8.97
CA ALA A 106 23.56 -5.05 -10.31
C ALA A 106 22.62 -3.85 -10.52
N SER A 107 21.48 -3.82 -9.83
CA SER A 107 20.56 -2.68 -9.83
C SER A 107 21.21 -1.46 -9.18
N LEU A 108 21.90 -1.63 -8.05
CA LEU A 108 22.61 -0.54 -7.37
C LEU A 108 23.79 -0.01 -8.22
N TYR A 109 24.59 -0.88 -8.83
CA TYR A 109 25.65 -0.44 -9.76
C TYR A 109 25.10 0.29 -10.98
N LYS A 110 23.95 -0.14 -11.51
CA LYS A 110 23.27 0.58 -12.60
C LYS A 110 22.80 1.97 -12.14
N ALA A 111 22.22 2.08 -10.95
CA ALA A 111 21.82 3.37 -10.38
C ALA A 111 23.02 4.32 -10.22
N VAL A 112 24.15 3.84 -9.69
CA VAL A 112 25.41 4.61 -9.62
C VAL A 112 25.86 5.10 -10.99
N LYS A 113 25.87 4.21 -11.99
CA LYS A 113 26.28 4.56 -13.36
C LYS A 113 25.41 5.69 -13.94
N LEU A 114 24.09 5.63 -13.71
CA LEU A 114 23.15 6.67 -14.14
C LEU A 114 23.37 7.99 -13.40
N LEU A 115 23.55 7.96 -12.06
CA LEU A 115 23.86 9.14 -11.25
C LEU A 115 25.14 9.83 -11.72
N LYS A 116 26.22 9.07 -11.95
CA LYS A 116 27.49 9.59 -12.46
C LYS A 116 27.33 10.22 -13.85
N ALA A 117 26.66 9.53 -14.78
CA ALA A 117 26.41 10.04 -16.11
C ALA A 117 25.62 11.37 -16.08
N ARG A 118 24.70 11.52 -15.12
CA ARG A 118 23.96 12.77 -14.91
C ARG A 118 24.83 13.87 -14.32
N SER A 119 25.64 13.56 -13.31
CA SER A 119 26.55 14.54 -12.67
C SER A 119 27.57 15.14 -13.65
N LEU A 120 27.98 14.39 -14.67
CA LEU A 120 28.93 14.82 -15.70
C LEU A 120 28.26 15.54 -16.89
N GLY A 121 26.93 15.69 -16.89
CA GLY A 121 26.17 16.29 -18.00
C GLY A 121 26.07 15.40 -19.25
N THR A 122 26.50 14.14 -19.18
CA THR A 122 26.61 13.23 -20.34
C THR A 122 25.26 12.71 -20.84
N LEU A 123 24.18 12.84 -20.05
CA LEU A 123 22.81 12.43 -20.42
C LEU A 123 22.02 13.50 -21.20
N ALA A 124 22.67 14.57 -21.70
CA ALA A 124 22.01 15.51 -22.60
C ALA A 124 21.73 14.87 -23.98
N SER A 125 20.47 14.44 -24.19
CA SER A 125 19.83 14.23 -25.49
C SER A 125 20.45 13.17 -26.43
N ASN A 126 20.62 11.93 -25.95
CA ASN A 126 20.73 10.79 -26.88
C ASN A 126 19.34 10.23 -27.19
N ARG A 127 18.70 10.76 -28.24
CA ARG A 127 17.60 10.08 -28.94
C ARG A 127 18.15 8.81 -29.59
N VAL A 128 18.21 7.71 -28.85
CA VAL A 128 18.55 6.40 -29.42
C VAL A 128 17.33 5.88 -30.17
N LYS A 129 17.39 5.88 -31.50
CA LYS A 129 16.41 5.18 -32.35
C LYS A 129 16.55 3.68 -32.12
N LEU A 130 15.63 3.06 -31.37
CA LEU A 130 15.58 1.60 -31.26
C LEU A 130 14.78 1.01 -32.44
N ARG A 131 15.40 0.03 -33.11
CA ARG A 131 14.75 -0.81 -34.13
C ARG A 131 13.73 -1.73 -33.43
N ARG A 132 12.48 -1.69 -33.90
CA ARG A 132 11.43 -2.64 -33.51
C ARG A 132 11.85 -4.08 -33.82
N THR A 133 11.84 -4.93 -32.81
CA THR A 133 11.62 -6.37 -32.95
C THR A 133 10.46 -6.73 -32.02
N ASP A 134 9.43 -7.34 -32.61
CA ASP A 134 8.19 -7.69 -31.95
C ASP A 134 8.39 -8.75 -30.87
N ALA A 135 7.95 -8.44 -29.65
CA ALA A 135 7.35 -9.29 -28.61
C ALA A 135 7.67 -8.70 -27.22
N ASP A 136 6.62 -8.44 -26.44
CA ASP A 136 6.59 -8.01 -25.03
C ASP A 136 7.22 -6.64 -24.69
N VAL A 137 6.41 -5.59 -24.87
CA VAL A 137 6.77 -4.21 -24.50
C VAL A 137 6.35 -3.94 -23.06
N VAL A 138 7.29 -4.11 -22.13
CA VAL A 138 7.33 -3.35 -20.89
C VAL A 138 7.68 -1.91 -21.27
N GLY A 139 6.72 -1.00 -21.14
CA GLY A 139 6.89 0.41 -21.49
C GLY A 139 8.02 1.05 -20.68
N VAL A 140 9.17 1.25 -21.31
CA VAL A 140 10.21 2.17 -20.83
C VAL A 140 9.78 3.56 -21.32
N SER A 141 9.55 4.48 -20.38
CA SER A 141 9.16 5.85 -20.69
C SER A 141 10.24 6.54 -21.53
N GLU A 142 9.93 6.94 -22.77
CA GLU A 142 10.78 7.77 -23.65
C GLU A 142 10.84 9.25 -23.19
N SER A 143 10.48 9.55 -21.93
CA SER A 143 10.69 10.87 -21.38
C SER A 143 12.17 11.01 -21.03
N GLY A 144 12.82 12.12 -21.39
CA GLY A 144 14.17 12.47 -20.93
C GLY A 144 14.26 12.74 -19.42
N ASP A 145 13.42 12.06 -18.63
CA ASP A 145 13.29 12.11 -17.19
C ASP A 145 14.31 11.16 -16.57
N TRP A 146 15.55 11.63 -16.49
CA TRP A 146 16.68 10.88 -15.94
C TRP A 146 16.42 10.30 -14.54
N LEU A 147 15.56 10.96 -13.73
CA LEU A 147 15.22 10.49 -12.40
C LEU A 147 14.27 9.28 -12.46
N GLN A 148 13.33 9.27 -13.42
CA GLN A 148 12.48 8.12 -13.68
C GLN A 148 13.31 6.87 -13.96
N GLU A 149 14.35 6.97 -14.81
CA GLU A 149 15.22 5.84 -15.13
C GLU A 149 15.90 5.25 -13.89
N ILE A 150 16.38 6.09 -12.97
CA ILE A 150 17.01 5.65 -11.72
C ILE A 150 15.97 5.00 -10.80
N VAL A 151 14.81 5.63 -10.63
CA VAL A 151 13.74 5.12 -9.77
C VAL A 151 13.23 3.76 -10.26
N GLU A 152 13.05 3.59 -11.57
CA GLU A 152 12.64 2.31 -12.15
C GLU A 152 13.64 1.19 -11.89
N VAL A 153 14.95 1.49 -11.99
CA VAL A 153 15.99 0.51 -11.68
C VAL A 153 15.93 0.10 -10.21
N LEU A 154 15.76 1.07 -9.30
CA LEU A 154 15.70 0.82 -7.86
C LEU A 154 14.43 0.05 -7.45
N ASP A 155 13.25 0.48 -7.92
CA ASP A 155 11.98 -0.19 -7.61
C ASP A 155 11.91 -1.60 -8.20
N ARG A 156 12.43 -1.83 -9.42
CA ARG A 156 12.55 -3.19 -9.97
C ARG A 156 13.56 -4.02 -9.19
N GLY A 157 14.67 -3.41 -8.76
CA GLY A 157 15.65 -4.03 -7.87
C GLY A 157 14.97 -4.62 -6.64
N ILE A 158 14.14 -3.84 -5.95
CA ILE A 158 13.34 -4.30 -4.81
C ILE A 158 12.29 -5.32 -5.22
N SER A 159 11.42 -4.98 -6.18
CA SER A 159 10.21 -5.77 -6.47
C SER A 159 10.54 -7.16 -7.03
N LEU A 160 11.58 -7.27 -7.85
CA LEU A 160 11.96 -8.54 -8.48
C LEU A 160 12.89 -9.39 -7.61
N SER A 161 13.72 -8.79 -6.75
CA SER A 161 14.64 -9.56 -5.91
C SER A 161 14.19 -9.72 -4.46
N GLY A 162 13.27 -8.86 -3.98
CA GLY A 162 12.96 -8.66 -2.56
C GLY A 162 14.01 -7.84 -1.81
N ALA A 163 15.11 -7.45 -2.46
CA ALA A 163 16.29 -6.80 -1.87
C ALA A 163 16.79 -7.46 -0.56
N PRO A 164 17.06 -8.78 -0.55
CA PRO A 164 17.26 -9.55 0.68
C PRO A 164 18.48 -9.17 1.53
N GLY A 165 19.42 -8.36 1.03
CA GLY A 165 20.62 -7.99 1.80
C GLY A 165 20.93 -6.48 1.88
N ARG A 166 20.38 -5.65 1.00
CA ARG A 166 20.67 -4.21 0.88
C ARG A 166 19.41 -3.37 0.89
N ARG A 167 18.25 -3.87 1.31
CA ARG A 167 17.02 -3.06 1.42
C ARG A 167 17.26 -1.69 2.11
N PRO A 168 17.97 -1.59 3.25
CA PRO A 168 18.26 -0.29 3.86
C PRO A 168 19.04 0.68 2.97
N VAL A 169 19.88 0.16 2.04
CA VAL A 169 20.62 0.99 1.08
C VAL A 169 19.67 1.56 0.02
N PHE A 170 18.73 0.77 -0.50
CA PHE A 170 17.72 1.29 -1.43
C PHE A 170 16.87 2.38 -0.77
N ASP A 171 16.41 2.13 0.46
CA ASP A 171 15.58 3.07 1.21
C ASP A 171 16.35 4.39 1.47
N ALA A 172 17.63 4.31 1.87
CA ALA A 172 18.50 5.47 2.04
C ALA A 172 18.71 6.24 0.71
N ILE A 173 18.90 5.55 -0.41
CA ILE A 173 19.01 6.21 -1.72
C ILE A 173 17.71 6.96 -2.03
N PHE A 174 16.54 6.34 -1.85
CA PHE A 174 15.27 7.02 -2.08
C PHE A 174 15.08 8.24 -1.16
N GLU A 175 15.46 8.14 0.10
CA GLU A 175 15.43 9.26 1.05
C GLU A 175 16.31 10.43 0.57
N GLN A 176 17.55 10.15 0.18
CA GLN A 176 18.47 11.16 -0.36
C GLN A 176 17.91 11.79 -1.64
N LEU A 177 17.36 10.98 -2.55
CA LEU A 177 16.72 11.50 -3.76
C LEU A 177 15.52 12.40 -3.43
N CYS A 178 14.72 12.05 -2.43
CA CYS A 178 13.58 12.83 -1.97
C CYS A 178 14.03 14.18 -1.39
N MET A 179 15.05 14.17 -0.52
CA MET A 179 15.55 15.37 0.15
C MET A 179 16.21 16.37 -0.79
N HIS A 180 16.94 15.89 -1.79
CA HIS A 180 17.82 16.74 -2.60
C HIS A 180 17.28 17.10 -3.99
N ILE A 181 16.31 16.34 -4.53
CA ILE A 181 16.01 16.39 -5.97
C ILE A 181 14.52 16.60 -6.27
N ALA A 182 13.60 16.04 -5.47
CA ALA A 182 12.19 15.91 -5.86
C ALA A 182 11.31 17.16 -5.68
N ASP A 183 11.82 18.24 -5.07
CA ASP A 183 11.02 19.43 -4.73
C ASP A 183 10.80 20.43 -5.90
N GLN A 184 11.08 20.00 -7.13
CA GLN A 184 11.11 20.88 -8.32
C GLN A 184 9.87 20.81 -9.20
N ASP A 185 9.05 19.76 -9.07
CA ASP A 185 7.87 19.60 -9.92
C ASP A 185 6.66 20.34 -9.31
N ARG A 186 6.29 21.49 -9.91
CA ARG A 186 5.04 22.18 -9.60
C ARG A 186 3.87 21.47 -10.28
N PHE A 187 3.21 20.60 -9.55
CA PHE A 187 1.97 19.97 -10.00
C PHE A 187 0.76 20.86 -9.68
N ASP A 188 0.04 21.30 -10.71
CA ASP A 188 -1.25 21.99 -10.58
C ASP A 188 -2.41 20.99 -10.38
N TRP A 189 -2.24 20.08 -9.43
CA TRP A 189 -3.18 18.98 -9.20
C TRP A 189 -4.15 19.39 -8.10
N THR A 190 -5.43 19.14 -8.28
CA THR A 190 -6.47 19.38 -7.28
C THR A 190 -6.56 18.19 -6.31
N CYS A 191 -7.10 18.42 -5.11
CA CYS A 191 -7.40 17.34 -4.16
C CYS A 191 -8.36 16.29 -4.76
N PHE A 192 -8.41 15.10 -4.16
CA PHE A 192 -9.42 14.11 -4.55
C PHE A 192 -10.83 14.71 -4.41
N ARG A 193 -11.67 14.52 -5.42
CA ARG A 193 -13.06 14.97 -5.38
C ARG A 193 -13.89 13.99 -4.54
N ILE A 194 -14.06 14.29 -3.26
CA ILE A 194 -14.78 13.45 -2.31
C ILE A 194 -16.11 14.12 -1.98
N VAL A 195 -17.21 13.53 -2.45
CA VAL A 195 -18.57 13.95 -2.10
C VAL A 195 -19.15 12.91 -1.16
N LYS A 196 -19.61 13.35 0.03
CA LYS A 196 -20.25 12.44 0.99
C LYS A 196 -21.45 11.76 0.31
N PRO A 197 -21.50 10.42 0.26
CA PRO A 197 -22.63 9.71 -0.31
C PRO A 197 -23.88 9.87 0.59
N PRO A 198 -25.09 9.62 0.04
CA PRO A 198 -26.30 9.54 0.84
C PRO A 198 -26.18 8.52 1.98
N GLU A 199 -26.93 8.71 3.05
CA GLU A 199 -26.94 7.76 4.16
C GLU A 199 -27.56 6.42 3.73
N LEU A 200 -26.94 5.33 4.18
CA LEU A 200 -27.41 3.98 3.92
C LEU A 200 -28.59 3.65 4.84
N ASN A 201 -29.78 3.51 4.26
CA ASN A 201 -30.95 3.00 4.97
C ASN A 201 -30.91 1.47 5.04
N SER A 202 -30.04 0.91 5.89
CA SER A 202 -29.90 -0.54 6.05
C SER A 202 -30.91 -1.11 7.06
N ARG A 203 -31.43 -2.30 6.76
CA ARG A 203 -32.18 -3.13 7.72
C ARG A 203 -31.28 -4.00 8.59
N HIS A 204 -30.02 -4.17 8.19
CA HIS A 204 -29.04 -5.04 8.82
C HIS A 204 -27.71 -4.30 8.99
N PRO A 205 -27.67 -3.21 9.78
CA PRO A 205 -26.46 -2.42 9.94
C PRO A 205 -25.38 -3.21 10.67
N ILE A 206 -24.12 -2.99 10.30
CA ILE A 206 -22.99 -3.35 11.16
C ILE A 206 -23.03 -2.45 12.40
N ILE A 207 -22.86 -3.05 13.58
CA ILE A 207 -22.82 -2.30 14.84
C ILE A 207 -21.58 -1.40 14.82
N ALA A 208 -21.80 -0.10 14.99
CA ALA A 208 -20.76 0.88 15.24
C ALA A 208 -20.61 1.16 16.73
N THR A 209 -19.39 1.44 17.16
CA THR A 209 -19.09 1.76 18.56
C THR A 209 -19.20 3.26 18.79
N ASP A 210 -19.55 3.66 20.02
CA ASP A 210 -19.65 5.07 20.42
C ASP A 210 -18.27 5.73 20.70
N GLY A 211 -17.17 5.08 20.29
CA GLY A 211 -15.80 5.54 20.53
C GLY A 211 -14.75 4.43 20.35
N PRO A 212 -13.46 4.74 20.63
CA PRO A 212 -12.39 3.77 20.52
C PRO A 212 -12.59 2.62 21.51
N PHE A 213 -12.21 1.42 21.09
CA PHE A 213 -12.14 0.25 21.97
C PHE A 213 -10.75 0.21 22.61
N ASP A 214 -10.68 0.09 23.93
CA ASP A 214 -9.46 -0.41 24.54
C ASP A 214 -9.27 -1.90 24.22
N LEU A 215 -8.02 -2.35 24.33
CA LEU A 215 -7.63 -3.71 23.98
C LEU A 215 -8.39 -4.76 24.79
N GLU A 216 -8.63 -4.52 26.08
CA GLU A 216 -9.31 -5.45 26.97
C GLU A 216 -10.78 -5.63 26.57
N THR A 217 -11.49 -4.54 26.33
CA THR A 217 -12.89 -4.55 25.90
C THR A 217 -13.04 -5.24 24.54
N PHE A 218 -12.08 -5.04 23.64
CA PHE A 218 -12.07 -5.75 22.36
C PHE A 218 -11.84 -7.25 22.55
N GLN A 219 -10.87 -7.65 23.38
CA GLN A 219 -10.61 -9.05 23.71
C GLN A 219 -11.84 -9.74 24.33
N GLN A 220 -12.51 -9.08 25.27
CA GLN A 220 -13.75 -9.62 25.88
C GLN A 220 -14.84 -9.84 24.83
N ARG A 221 -14.93 -8.95 23.84
CA ARG A 221 -15.88 -9.09 22.72
C ARG A 221 -15.49 -10.24 21.78
N LEU A 222 -14.21 -10.37 21.44
CA LEU A 222 -13.72 -11.50 20.63
C LEU A 222 -14.11 -12.82 21.29
N ASN A 223 -13.90 -12.95 22.60
CA ASN A 223 -14.27 -14.14 23.36
C ASN A 223 -15.78 -14.40 23.42
N ARG A 224 -16.60 -13.35 23.28
CA ARG A 224 -18.06 -13.45 23.40
C ARG A 224 -18.75 -13.82 22.10
N ASP A 225 -18.42 -13.12 21.01
CA ASP A 225 -19.17 -13.25 19.75
C ASP A 225 -18.33 -13.27 18.48
N CYS A 226 -17.12 -12.68 18.48
CA CYS A 226 -16.25 -12.59 17.31
C CYS A 226 -16.99 -12.14 16.04
N LYS A 227 -17.82 -11.09 16.15
CA LYS A 227 -18.61 -10.55 15.03
C LYS A 227 -18.06 -9.24 14.48
N PRO A 228 -18.40 -8.88 13.22
CA PRO A 228 -18.03 -7.59 12.64
C PRO A 228 -18.44 -6.41 13.51
N VAL A 229 -17.58 -5.38 13.51
CA VAL A 229 -17.83 -4.11 14.19
C VAL A 229 -17.11 -2.97 13.50
N ILE A 230 -17.76 -1.81 13.48
CA ILE A 230 -17.10 -0.55 13.13
C ILE A 230 -16.61 0.12 14.41
N LEU A 231 -15.30 0.30 14.50
CA LEU A 231 -14.64 1.07 15.54
C LEU A 231 -14.57 2.53 15.07
N SER A 232 -15.51 3.33 15.59
CA SER A 232 -15.61 4.74 15.20
C SER A 232 -14.39 5.51 15.69
N SER A 233 -13.80 6.32 14.82
CA SER A 233 -12.69 7.23 15.14
C SER A 233 -11.42 6.56 15.65
N ALA A 234 -11.22 5.27 15.38
CA ALA A 234 -10.05 4.51 15.85
C ALA A 234 -8.72 5.07 15.32
N ILE A 235 -8.76 5.71 14.15
CA ILE A 235 -7.57 6.20 13.44
C ILE A 235 -7.52 7.74 13.34
N GLU A 236 -8.32 8.46 14.12
CA GLU A 236 -8.43 9.93 13.99
C GLU A 236 -7.11 10.66 14.31
N HIS A 237 -6.25 10.03 15.10
CA HIS A 237 -4.92 10.52 15.47
C HIS A 237 -3.85 10.30 14.39
N TRP A 238 -4.14 9.56 13.31
CA TRP A 238 -3.15 9.31 12.25
C TRP A 238 -2.89 10.56 11.42
N PRO A 239 -1.61 10.95 11.20
CA PRO A 239 -1.26 11.99 10.23
C PRO A 239 -1.89 11.76 8.85
N ALA A 240 -2.02 10.50 8.43
CA ALA A 240 -2.65 10.09 7.17
C ALA A 240 -4.04 10.71 6.95
N ARG A 241 -4.83 10.93 8.02
CA ARG A 241 -6.18 11.51 7.94
C ARG A 241 -6.19 12.93 7.36
N GLN A 242 -5.10 13.67 7.52
CA GLN A 242 -4.94 15.04 7.04
C GLN A 242 -4.12 15.10 5.74
N LEU A 243 -3.17 14.19 5.57
CA LEU A 243 -2.16 14.27 4.52
C LEU A 243 -2.58 13.55 3.24
N TRP A 244 -3.24 12.39 3.33
CA TRP A 244 -3.41 11.50 2.18
C TRP A 244 -4.53 11.92 1.22
N SER A 245 -5.42 12.83 1.62
CA SER A 245 -6.44 13.37 0.71
C SER A 245 -5.88 14.32 -0.35
N ASP A 246 -4.64 14.77 -0.19
CA ASP A 246 -3.92 15.60 -1.16
C ASP A 246 -3.02 14.73 -2.05
N PRO A 247 -3.32 14.56 -3.35
CA PRO A 247 -2.47 13.83 -4.27
C PRO A 247 -1.03 14.37 -4.32
N LYS A 248 -0.82 15.67 -4.10
CA LYS A 248 0.53 16.27 -4.10
C LYS A 248 1.41 15.67 -3.00
N TYR A 249 0.82 15.35 -1.85
CA TYR A 249 1.52 14.68 -0.76
C TYR A 249 2.06 13.33 -1.22
N LEU A 250 1.20 12.49 -1.81
CA LEU A 250 1.57 11.17 -2.32
C LEU A 250 2.62 11.26 -3.43
N LEU A 251 2.45 12.19 -4.38
CA LEU A 251 3.41 12.41 -5.45
C LEU A 251 4.77 12.84 -4.92
N ARG A 252 4.82 13.75 -3.94
CA ARG A 252 6.07 14.17 -3.31
C ARG A 252 6.81 13.01 -2.65
N LEU A 253 6.10 12.19 -1.86
CA LEU A 253 6.68 11.01 -1.22
C LEU A 253 7.13 9.94 -2.22
N THR A 254 6.63 10.01 -3.46
CA THR A 254 6.99 9.11 -4.55
C THR A 254 7.89 9.77 -5.60
N LEU A 255 8.72 10.74 -5.20
CA LEU A 255 9.69 11.41 -6.10
C LEU A 255 9.01 12.10 -7.30
N GLY A 256 7.93 12.83 -7.04
CA GLY A 256 7.06 13.39 -8.08
C GLY A 256 6.22 12.33 -8.79
N GLY A 257 5.84 11.26 -8.09
CA GLY A 257 5.05 10.16 -8.64
C GLY A 257 5.80 9.16 -9.51
N ARG A 258 7.13 9.14 -9.46
CA ARG A 258 7.98 8.25 -10.26
C ARG A 258 8.09 6.84 -9.71
N ARG A 259 7.84 6.65 -8.40
CA ARG A 259 7.84 5.31 -7.78
C ARG A 259 6.83 4.41 -8.48
N LEU A 260 7.24 3.18 -8.78
CA LEU A 260 6.43 2.20 -9.49
C LEU A 260 5.45 1.52 -8.54
N VAL A 261 4.18 1.42 -8.92
CA VAL A 261 3.14 0.73 -8.15
C VAL A 261 2.41 -0.29 -9.02
N PRO A 262 2.00 -1.45 -8.45
CA PRO A 262 1.13 -2.38 -9.15
C PRO A 262 -0.31 -1.87 -9.12
N VAL A 263 -0.96 -1.92 -10.28
CA VAL A 263 -2.34 -1.48 -10.47
C VAL A 263 -3.09 -2.58 -11.22
N GLU A 264 -4.19 -3.02 -10.64
CA GLU A 264 -5.19 -3.84 -11.31
C GLU A 264 -6.00 -2.98 -12.28
N ILE A 265 -6.19 -3.44 -13.51
CA ILE A 265 -6.94 -2.73 -14.55
C ILE A 265 -8.10 -3.61 -14.98
N GLY A 266 -9.30 -3.03 -14.95
CA GLY A 266 -10.56 -3.71 -15.25
C GLY A 266 -11.57 -3.52 -14.12
N GLU A 267 -12.77 -4.06 -14.30
CA GLU A 267 -13.86 -3.91 -13.31
C GLU A 267 -13.56 -4.63 -11.99
N SER A 268 -13.05 -5.87 -12.07
CA SER A 268 -12.66 -6.67 -10.91
C SER A 268 -11.77 -7.84 -11.34
N TYR A 269 -11.07 -8.48 -10.39
CA TYR A 269 -10.22 -9.65 -10.65
C TYR A 269 -10.96 -10.91 -11.12
N VAL A 270 -12.30 -10.90 -11.10
CA VAL A 270 -13.13 -12.00 -11.66
C VAL A 270 -13.75 -11.67 -13.01
N SER A 271 -13.55 -10.45 -13.52
CA SER A 271 -14.11 -9.99 -14.79
C SER A 271 -13.21 -10.37 -15.96
N GLU A 272 -13.81 -10.65 -17.12
CA GLU A 272 -13.06 -10.80 -18.37
C GLU A 272 -12.35 -9.49 -18.73
N GLY A 273 -11.08 -9.57 -19.15
CA GLY A 273 -10.26 -8.38 -19.46
C GLY A 273 -9.49 -7.80 -18.27
N TRP A 274 -9.61 -8.39 -17.06
CA TRP A 274 -8.74 -8.00 -15.94
C TRP A 274 -7.27 -8.26 -16.26
N SER A 275 -6.42 -7.31 -15.88
CA SER A 275 -4.97 -7.43 -15.96
C SER A 275 -4.30 -6.66 -14.83
N GLN A 276 -3.01 -6.91 -14.62
CA GLN A 276 -2.20 -6.14 -13.69
C GLN A 276 -1.07 -5.45 -14.44
N ARG A 277 -0.79 -4.19 -14.12
CA ARG A 277 0.33 -3.43 -14.68
C ARG A 277 1.11 -2.74 -13.58
N ILE A 278 2.43 -2.70 -13.74
CA ILE A 278 3.30 -1.86 -12.92
C ILE A 278 3.50 -0.55 -13.66
N MET A 279 3.21 0.58 -13.00
CA MET A 279 3.31 1.91 -13.59
C MET A 279 3.76 2.95 -12.55
N PRO A 280 4.30 4.10 -12.98
CA PRO A 280 4.56 5.22 -12.08
C PRO A 280 3.27 5.67 -11.35
N MET A 281 3.38 6.00 -10.06
CA MET A 281 2.27 6.55 -9.26
C MET A 281 1.60 7.77 -9.92
N ARG A 282 2.36 8.66 -10.56
CA ARG A 282 1.81 9.82 -11.29
C ARG A 282 0.90 9.39 -12.43
N ASP A 283 1.27 8.35 -13.16
CA ASP A 283 0.51 7.87 -14.31
C ASP A 283 -0.79 7.22 -13.81
N PHE A 284 -0.72 6.45 -12.73
CA PHE A 284 -1.89 5.88 -12.06
C PHE A 284 -2.86 6.98 -11.59
N VAL A 285 -2.36 7.98 -10.87
CA VAL A 285 -3.20 9.04 -10.32
C VAL A 285 -3.82 9.89 -11.45
N ALA A 286 -3.05 10.23 -12.49
CA ALA A 286 -3.53 11.02 -13.63
C ALA A 286 -4.57 10.28 -14.48
N ALA A 287 -4.36 8.98 -14.72
CA ALA A 287 -5.22 8.21 -15.61
C ALA A 287 -6.51 7.72 -14.92
N TYR A 288 -6.44 7.40 -13.62
CA TYR A 288 -7.51 6.67 -12.94
C TYR A 288 -8.14 7.43 -11.76
N LEU A 289 -7.39 8.24 -11.00
CA LEU A 289 -7.90 8.86 -9.77
C LEU A 289 -8.44 10.28 -9.96
N LEU A 290 -7.83 11.07 -10.84
CA LEU A 290 -8.24 12.45 -11.09
C LEU A 290 -9.47 12.59 -12.01
N PRO A 291 -9.61 11.81 -13.10
CA PRO A 291 -10.78 11.91 -13.95
C PRO A 291 -12.06 11.56 -13.19
N GLU A 292 -13.15 12.26 -13.48
CA GLU A 292 -14.47 11.95 -12.89
C GLU A 292 -15.04 10.62 -13.40
N ASP A 293 -14.75 10.31 -14.66
CA ASP A 293 -15.18 9.10 -15.35
C ASP A 293 -13.99 8.56 -16.17
N PRO A 294 -13.07 7.81 -15.54
CA PRO A 294 -11.93 7.24 -16.25
C PRO A 294 -12.38 6.16 -17.23
N ALA A 295 -11.68 6.03 -18.36
CA ALA A 295 -12.05 5.08 -19.42
C ALA A 295 -12.04 3.61 -18.98
N GLU A 296 -11.19 3.28 -18.01
CA GLU A 296 -11.12 1.98 -17.34
C GLU A 296 -10.96 2.21 -15.84
N THR A 297 -11.31 1.20 -15.03
CA THR A 297 -11.04 1.23 -13.60
C THR A 297 -9.62 0.75 -13.33
N GLY A 298 -8.85 1.55 -12.59
CA GLY A 298 -7.52 1.21 -12.09
C GLY A 298 -7.52 1.15 -10.58
N TYR A 299 -7.05 0.06 -9.98
CA TYR A 299 -7.05 -0.14 -8.53
C TYR A 299 -5.69 -0.62 -8.02
N LEU A 300 -5.04 0.18 -7.17
CA LEU A 300 -3.92 -0.29 -6.36
C LEU A 300 -4.53 -1.04 -5.18
N ALA A 301 -4.59 -2.36 -5.30
CA ALA A 301 -5.23 -3.25 -4.35
C ALA A 301 -4.22 -4.20 -3.72
N GLN A 302 -4.45 -4.53 -2.45
CA GLN A 302 -3.76 -5.60 -1.72
C GLN A 302 -2.23 -5.58 -1.86
N TYR A 303 -1.63 -4.40 -1.68
CA TYR A 303 -0.20 -4.20 -1.83
C TYR A 303 0.40 -3.55 -0.59
N ASP A 304 1.52 -4.08 -0.08
CA ASP A 304 2.27 -3.48 1.02
C ASP A 304 3.07 -2.26 0.54
N LEU A 305 2.34 -1.19 0.26
CA LEU A 305 2.87 0.10 -0.15
C LEU A 305 3.77 0.71 0.93
N PHE A 306 3.55 0.35 2.20
CA PHE A 306 4.22 0.92 3.36
C PHE A 306 5.63 0.36 3.53
N ALA A 307 5.84 -0.92 3.21
CA ALA A 307 7.18 -1.45 3.05
C ALA A 307 7.91 -0.75 1.90
N GLN A 308 7.27 -0.54 0.75
CA GLN A 308 7.90 0.10 -0.41
C GLN A 308 8.24 1.59 -0.16
N ILE A 309 7.39 2.31 0.56
CA ILE A 309 7.49 3.75 0.82
C ILE A 309 7.44 3.97 2.34
N PRO A 310 8.58 3.84 3.05
CA PRO A 310 8.62 3.96 4.51
C PRO A 310 8.07 5.28 5.05
N SER A 311 8.21 6.39 4.32
CA SER A 311 7.64 7.68 4.73
C SER A 311 6.10 7.69 4.78
N LEU A 312 5.42 6.84 4.00
CA LEU A 312 3.96 6.64 4.16
C LEU A 312 3.65 5.77 5.38
N ARG A 313 4.54 4.83 5.75
CA ARG A 313 4.40 4.01 6.95
C ARG A 313 4.41 4.84 8.23
N ASP A 314 5.12 5.98 8.22
CA ASP A 314 5.21 6.91 9.35
C ASP A 314 3.89 7.64 9.64
N ASP A 315 2.98 7.72 8.66
CA ASP A 315 1.69 8.39 8.78
C ASP A 315 0.59 7.55 9.45
N ILE A 316 0.86 6.27 9.70
CA ILE A 316 -0.10 5.30 10.25
C ILE A 316 0.48 4.54 11.44
N ARG A 317 -0.39 3.95 12.25
CA ARG A 317 -0.01 3.06 13.36
C ARG A 317 -0.76 1.75 13.22
N ILE A 318 -0.19 0.65 13.70
CA ILE A 318 -0.94 -0.60 13.81
C ILE A 318 -1.96 -0.40 14.93
N PRO A 319 -3.27 -0.58 14.72
CA PRO A 319 -4.26 -0.50 15.78
C PRO A 319 -3.93 -1.52 16.90
N ASP A 320 -3.94 -1.10 18.16
CA ASP A 320 -3.57 -1.96 19.31
C ASP A 320 -4.36 -3.27 19.36
N ILE A 321 -5.60 -3.25 18.89
CA ILE A 321 -6.48 -4.43 18.78
C ILE A 321 -5.89 -5.56 17.91
N CYS A 322 -4.97 -5.26 16.99
CA CYS A 322 -4.27 -6.27 16.20
C CYS A 322 -3.29 -7.11 17.04
N TYR A 323 -3.04 -6.73 18.29
CA TYR A 323 -2.27 -7.48 19.27
C TYR A 323 -3.14 -8.19 20.32
N SER A 324 -4.45 -8.33 20.05
CA SER A 324 -5.31 -9.21 20.86
C SER A 324 -5.08 -10.68 20.49
N THR A 325 -5.85 -11.60 21.06
CA THR A 325 -5.75 -13.04 20.76
C THR A 325 -7.15 -13.52 20.37
N PRO A 326 -7.46 -13.61 19.06
CA PRO A 326 -8.75 -14.13 18.62
C PRO A 326 -8.96 -15.56 19.12
N PRO A 327 -10.21 -15.98 19.32
CA PRO A 327 -10.48 -17.39 19.56
C PRO A 327 -10.00 -18.23 18.36
N PRO A 328 -9.57 -19.50 18.58
CA PRO A 328 -9.22 -20.39 17.50
C PRO A 328 -10.32 -20.46 16.44
N ALA A 329 -9.92 -20.43 15.17
CA ALA A 329 -10.84 -20.54 14.04
C ALA A 329 -11.68 -21.82 14.14
N ASP A 330 -12.99 -21.70 14.03
CA ASP A 330 -13.86 -22.86 13.96
C ASP A 330 -13.77 -23.56 12.58
N THR A 331 -14.35 -24.76 12.48
CA THR A 331 -14.31 -25.56 11.25
C THR A 331 -14.98 -24.85 10.07
N ASP A 332 -16.02 -24.06 10.30
CA ASP A 332 -16.70 -23.34 9.23
C ASP A 332 -15.88 -22.16 8.72
N ALA A 333 -15.22 -21.41 9.61
CA ALA A 333 -14.31 -20.33 9.26
C ALA A 333 -13.11 -20.83 8.46
N LEU A 334 -12.48 -21.93 8.91
CA LEU A 334 -11.36 -22.56 8.19
C LEU A 334 -11.79 -23.08 6.81
N ARG A 335 -12.90 -23.83 6.75
CA ARG A 335 -13.47 -24.32 5.49
C ARG A 335 -13.74 -23.17 4.52
N THR A 336 -14.35 -22.10 5.02
CA THR A 336 -14.75 -20.95 4.23
C THR A 336 -13.56 -20.15 3.69
N ALA A 337 -12.48 -20.05 4.47
CA ALA A 337 -11.23 -19.42 4.05
C ALA A 337 -10.36 -20.34 3.15
N GLY A 338 -10.79 -21.58 2.89
CA GLY A 338 -10.00 -22.56 2.14
C GLY A 338 -8.73 -23.03 2.87
N LEU A 339 -8.74 -22.98 4.21
CA LEU A 339 -7.60 -23.28 5.06
C LEU A 339 -7.76 -24.59 5.82
N THR A 340 -6.65 -25.31 5.99
CA THR A 340 -6.56 -26.44 6.93
C THR A 340 -6.07 -26.00 8.31
N ALA A 341 -5.23 -24.97 8.34
CA ALA A 341 -4.75 -24.28 9.52
C ALA A 341 -4.41 -22.83 9.14
N VAL A 342 -4.39 -21.95 10.13
CA VAL A 342 -3.94 -20.55 9.97
C VAL A 342 -2.46 -20.50 10.33
N GLU A 343 -1.63 -19.97 9.43
CA GLU A 343 -0.21 -19.72 9.72
C GLU A 343 -0.07 -18.60 10.76
N GLN A 344 0.75 -18.78 11.79
CA GLN A 344 0.93 -17.73 12.79
C GLN A 344 1.77 -16.59 12.22
N LEU A 345 1.29 -15.37 12.37
CA LEU A 345 2.04 -14.17 11.99
C LEU A 345 2.89 -13.67 13.17
N ASP A 346 4.12 -13.23 12.87
CA ASP A 346 4.97 -12.54 13.85
C ASP A 346 4.47 -11.10 14.10
N GLU A 347 4.00 -10.43 13.03
CA GLU A 347 3.45 -9.08 13.05
C GLU A 347 2.28 -8.98 12.07
N PRO A 348 1.33 -8.04 12.28
CA PRO A 348 0.25 -7.82 11.34
C PRO A 348 0.75 -7.48 9.93
N LEU A 349 0.15 -8.08 8.90
CA LEU A 349 0.44 -7.76 7.50
C LEU A 349 -0.38 -6.54 7.07
N LEU A 350 0.29 -5.59 6.42
CA LEU A 350 -0.33 -4.33 6.00
C LEU A 350 -0.60 -4.34 4.49
N ASN A 351 -1.78 -3.88 4.09
CA ASN A 351 -2.08 -3.65 2.68
C ASN A 351 -2.73 -2.29 2.46
N ALA A 352 -2.31 -1.62 1.39
CA ALA A 352 -2.88 -0.40 0.88
C ALA A 352 -3.97 -0.70 -0.17
N TRP A 353 -5.02 0.11 -0.14
CA TRP A 353 -6.14 0.05 -1.08
C TRP A 353 -6.44 1.45 -1.59
N LEU A 354 -5.95 1.82 -2.77
CA LEU A 354 -6.11 3.14 -3.36
C LEU A 354 -6.74 3.03 -4.75
N GLY A 355 -7.90 3.67 -4.93
CA GLY A 355 -8.66 3.57 -6.17
C GLY A 355 -9.72 4.66 -6.33
N PRO A 356 -10.23 4.87 -7.56
CA PRO A 356 -11.30 5.82 -7.82
C PRO A 356 -12.64 5.34 -7.27
N LYS A 357 -13.66 6.19 -7.45
CA LYS A 357 -15.05 5.77 -7.29
C LYS A 357 -15.31 4.58 -8.22
N GLY A 358 -16.05 3.58 -7.73
CA GLY A 358 -16.48 2.43 -8.51
C GLY A 358 -15.54 1.24 -8.46
N THR A 359 -14.36 1.32 -7.82
CA THR A 359 -13.54 0.10 -7.62
C THR A 359 -14.29 -0.90 -6.76
N LYS A 360 -14.34 -2.15 -7.23
CA LYS A 360 -15.03 -3.25 -6.57
C LYS A 360 -14.03 -4.31 -6.14
N THR A 361 -14.18 -4.79 -4.91
CA THR A 361 -13.60 -6.05 -4.49
C THR A 361 -14.75 -7.06 -4.41
N PRO A 362 -14.82 -8.05 -5.33
CA PRO A 362 -15.81 -9.11 -5.34
C PRO A 362 -16.01 -9.78 -3.98
N LEU A 363 -17.17 -10.41 -3.78
CA LEU A 363 -17.48 -11.09 -2.53
C LEU A 363 -16.51 -12.25 -2.30
N HIS A 364 -15.68 -12.15 -1.25
CA HIS A 364 -14.61 -13.11 -0.97
C HIS A 364 -14.31 -13.23 0.53
N THR A 365 -13.41 -14.14 0.89
CA THR A 365 -12.89 -14.33 2.25
C THR A 365 -11.37 -14.21 2.28
N ASP A 366 -10.86 -13.73 3.42
CA ASP A 366 -9.43 -13.59 3.70
C ASP A 366 -8.93 -14.69 4.64
N PRO A 367 -7.62 -15.02 4.61
CA PRO A 367 -7.04 -16.07 5.43
C PRO A 367 -6.74 -15.67 6.88
N TYR A 368 -7.00 -14.41 7.27
CA TYR A 368 -6.73 -13.86 8.60
C TYR A 368 -7.90 -13.04 9.14
N HIS A 369 -7.84 -12.69 10.43
CA HIS A 369 -8.65 -11.58 10.93
C HIS A 369 -8.16 -10.27 10.33
N ASN A 370 -9.07 -9.33 10.07
CA ASN A 370 -8.73 -8.09 9.38
C ASN A 370 -9.28 -6.87 10.13
N VAL A 371 -8.47 -5.83 10.25
CA VAL A 371 -8.94 -4.48 10.61
C VAL A 371 -8.78 -3.58 9.39
N PHE A 372 -9.90 -3.24 8.77
CA PHE A 372 -9.96 -2.42 7.56
C PHE A 372 -10.23 -0.95 7.91
N CYS A 373 -9.20 -0.13 7.84
CA CYS A 373 -9.21 1.29 8.23
C CYS A 373 -9.48 2.19 7.02
N GLN A 374 -10.54 2.98 7.08
CA GLN A 374 -10.92 3.90 6.01
C GLN A 374 -10.29 5.29 6.23
N VAL A 375 -9.26 5.63 5.46
CA VAL A 375 -8.49 6.88 5.66
C VAL A 375 -9.05 8.03 4.83
N VAL A 376 -9.32 7.79 3.54
CA VAL A 376 -9.81 8.79 2.58
C VAL A 376 -11.02 8.23 1.86
N GLY A 377 -12.06 9.04 1.67
CA GLY A 377 -13.25 8.66 0.90
C GLY A 377 -14.19 7.70 1.64
N TYR A 378 -15.16 7.17 0.90
CA TYR A 378 -16.22 6.31 1.44
C TYR A 378 -16.27 4.98 0.71
N LYS A 379 -16.50 3.89 1.45
CA LYS A 379 -16.67 2.54 0.91
C LYS A 379 -17.94 1.91 1.45
N TYR A 380 -18.74 1.32 0.56
CA TYR A 380 -19.81 0.42 0.95
C TYR A 380 -19.22 -0.96 1.20
N VAL A 381 -19.70 -1.61 2.27
CA VAL A 381 -19.31 -2.97 2.64
C VAL A 381 -20.54 -3.80 2.94
N ARG A 382 -20.54 -5.06 2.51
CA ARG A 382 -21.54 -6.06 2.93
C ARG A 382 -20.83 -7.36 3.31
N LEU A 383 -21.17 -7.87 4.48
CA LEU A 383 -20.53 -9.03 5.10
C LEU A 383 -21.54 -10.14 5.36
N TYR A 384 -21.11 -11.38 5.16
CA TYR A 384 -21.90 -12.58 5.44
C TYR A 384 -21.10 -13.53 6.35
N PRO A 385 -21.74 -14.12 7.38
CA PRO A 385 -21.06 -15.03 8.27
C PRO A 385 -20.65 -16.35 7.57
N PRO A 386 -19.63 -17.07 8.10
CA PRO A 386 -19.12 -18.31 7.49
C PRO A 386 -20.18 -19.40 7.27
N ASN A 387 -21.21 -19.45 8.11
CA ASN A 387 -22.28 -20.43 7.99
C ASN A 387 -23.24 -20.17 6.80
N GLU A 388 -23.09 -19.03 6.10
CA GLU A 388 -23.85 -18.70 4.90
C GLU A 388 -23.12 -19.15 3.61
N THR A 389 -21.90 -19.68 3.69
CA THR A 389 -21.03 -20.06 2.55
C THR A 389 -21.75 -20.82 1.44
N ASP A 390 -22.57 -21.82 1.78
CA ASP A 390 -23.26 -22.64 0.79
C ASP A 390 -24.31 -21.84 -0.02
N ARG A 391 -24.77 -20.69 0.50
CA ARG A 391 -25.67 -19.75 -0.18
C ARG A 391 -24.93 -18.70 -1.02
N LEU A 392 -23.60 -18.64 -0.90
CA LEU A 392 -22.75 -17.65 -1.58
C LEU A 392 -22.02 -18.23 -2.79
N TYR A 393 -22.22 -19.51 -3.11
CA TYR A 393 -21.75 -20.15 -4.34
C TYR A 393 -20.26 -19.89 -4.64
N PRO A 394 -19.32 -20.43 -3.84
CA PRO A 394 -17.88 -20.41 -4.12
C PRO A 394 -17.52 -20.83 -5.56
N ARG A 395 -16.49 -20.22 -6.15
CA ARG A 395 -16.07 -20.47 -7.55
C ARG A 395 -15.41 -21.82 -7.79
N GLY A 396 -14.80 -22.45 -6.77
CA GLY A 396 -14.05 -23.70 -6.96
C GLY A 396 -12.69 -23.47 -7.62
N LEU A 397 -12.17 -24.49 -8.32
CA LEU A 397 -10.98 -24.37 -9.16
C LEU A 397 -11.34 -23.68 -10.49
N ASP A 398 -10.53 -22.72 -10.91
CA ASP A 398 -10.65 -22.09 -12.22
C ASP A 398 -10.10 -22.99 -13.35
N GLU A 399 -10.22 -22.54 -14.61
CA GLU A 399 -9.76 -23.27 -15.79
C GLU A 399 -8.24 -23.53 -15.81
N LYS A 400 -7.47 -22.76 -15.03
CA LYS A 400 -6.02 -22.86 -14.89
C LYS A 400 -5.60 -23.68 -13.66
N GLY A 401 -6.57 -24.22 -12.91
CA GLY A 401 -6.34 -24.98 -11.68
C GLY A 401 -6.01 -24.11 -10.46
N ILE A 402 -6.24 -22.80 -10.53
CA ILE A 402 -6.10 -21.88 -9.39
C ILE A 402 -7.32 -22.06 -8.49
N ASN A 403 -7.10 -22.23 -7.18
CA ASN A 403 -8.19 -22.33 -6.21
C ASN A 403 -8.81 -20.94 -5.97
N MET A 404 -10.08 -20.79 -6.33
CA MET A 404 -10.90 -19.59 -6.17
C MET A 404 -12.10 -19.85 -5.23
N GLU A 405 -12.05 -20.90 -4.39
CA GLU A 405 -13.11 -21.24 -3.42
C GLU A 405 -13.35 -20.13 -2.39
N ASN A 406 -12.35 -19.29 -2.12
CA ASN A 406 -12.52 -18.12 -1.26
C ASN A 406 -13.26 -16.96 -1.96
N THR A 407 -13.65 -17.09 -3.23
CA THR A 407 -14.36 -16.05 -4.01
C THR A 407 -15.71 -16.55 -4.51
N SER A 408 -16.74 -15.73 -4.34
CA SER A 408 -18.12 -16.03 -4.72
C SER A 408 -18.34 -15.90 -6.23
N ARG A 409 -19.24 -16.71 -6.77
CA ARG A 409 -19.79 -16.57 -8.13
C ARG A 409 -20.83 -15.46 -8.22
N VAL A 410 -21.42 -15.04 -7.09
CA VAL A 410 -22.47 -14.03 -7.05
C VAL A 410 -21.84 -12.66 -7.27
N ASP A 411 -22.24 -12.00 -8.36
CA ASP A 411 -21.84 -10.63 -8.65
C ASP A 411 -22.72 -9.64 -7.89
N MET A 412 -22.22 -9.21 -6.73
CA MET A 412 -22.90 -8.25 -5.85
C MET A 412 -23.16 -6.91 -6.51
N SER A 413 -22.37 -6.52 -7.52
CA SER A 413 -22.50 -5.21 -8.14
C SER A 413 -23.73 -5.08 -9.04
N ARG A 414 -24.35 -6.21 -9.40
CA ARG A 414 -25.64 -6.27 -10.09
C ARG A 414 -26.83 -6.11 -9.15
N LEU A 415 -26.61 -6.26 -7.85
CA LEU A 415 -27.67 -6.20 -6.82
C LEU A 415 -27.64 -4.90 -6.03
N TRP A 416 -26.50 -4.22 -6.04
CA TRP A 416 -26.27 -2.98 -5.33
C TRP A 416 -26.07 -1.85 -6.34
N SER A 417 -26.92 -0.82 -6.25
CA SER A 417 -26.69 0.45 -6.92
C SER A 417 -26.97 1.58 -5.93
N GLN A 418 -26.06 2.55 -5.89
CA GLN A 418 -26.17 3.75 -5.05
C GLN A 418 -27.41 4.59 -5.35
N VAL A 419 -28.08 4.35 -6.49
CA VAL A 419 -29.07 5.26 -7.09
C VAL A 419 -30.42 4.58 -7.28
N HIS A 420 -30.48 3.28 -7.54
CA HIS A 420 -31.72 2.56 -7.85
C HIS A 420 -31.67 1.11 -7.37
N ASP A 421 -32.82 0.54 -7.03
CA ASP A 421 -32.95 -0.92 -6.97
C ASP A 421 -32.52 -1.52 -8.32
N PRO A 422 -31.86 -2.68 -8.33
CA PRO A 422 -31.51 -3.34 -9.58
C PRO A 422 -32.77 -3.53 -10.43
N PRO A 423 -32.68 -3.42 -11.77
CA PRO A 423 -33.79 -3.73 -12.65
C PRO A 423 -34.42 -5.07 -12.27
N ALA A 424 -35.75 -5.15 -12.21
CA ALA A 424 -36.45 -6.35 -11.74
C ALA A 424 -36.02 -7.62 -12.50
N ASP A 425 -35.69 -7.48 -13.79
CA ASP A 425 -35.19 -8.58 -14.62
C ASP A 425 -33.80 -9.06 -14.22
N GLU A 426 -32.93 -8.19 -13.72
CA GLU A 426 -31.59 -8.57 -13.24
C GLU A 426 -31.64 -9.29 -11.90
N ALA A 427 -32.48 -8.81 -10.98
CA ALA A 427 -32.76 -9.47 -9.70
C ALA A 427 -33.39 -10.87 -9.92
N ASP A 428 -34.32 -10.99 -10.87
CA ASP A 428 -34.94 -12.27 -11.23
C ASP A 428 -33.93 -13.24 -11.84
N ARG A 429 -33.03 -12.76 -12.72
CA ARG A 429 -31.96 -13.59 -13.31
C ARG A 429 -31.00 -14.12 -12.24
N LEU A 430 -30.53 -13.26 -11.35
CA LEU A 430 -29.66 -13.67 -10.23
C LEU A 430 -30.37 -14.65 -9.31
N SER A 431 -31.65 -14.44 -9.03
CA SER A 431 -32.46 -15.38 -8.24
C SER A 431 -32.64 -16.72 -8.94
N GLY A 432 -32.65 -16.76 -10.27
CA GLY A 432 -32.66 -17.99 -11.06
C GLY A 432 -31.33 -18.74 -11.04
N GLU A 433 -30.20 -18.03 -11.14
CA GLU A 433 -28.86 -18.62 -11.15
C GLU A 433 -28.40 -19.05 -9.74
N PHE A 434 -28.73 -18.24 -8.72
CA PHE A 434 -28.29 -18.39 -7.34
C PHE A 434 -29.49 -18.38 -6.38
N PRO A 435 -30.40 -19.38 -6.46
CA PRO A 435 -31.68 -19.36 -5.75
C PRO A 435 -31.60 -19.29 -4.22
N LEU A 436 -30.51 -19.78 -3.62
CA LEU A 436 -30.29 -19.75 -2.17
C LEU A 436 -29.76 -18.39 -1.68
N PHE A 437 -29.19 -17.57 -2.58
CA PHE A 437 -28.50 -16.34 -2.20
C PHE A 437 -29.44 -15.32 -1.56
N LYS A 438 -30.70 -15.24 -2.01
CA LYS A 438 -31.72 -14.35 -1.43
C LYS A 438 -32.03 -14.64 0.05
N GLU A 439 -31.72 -15.83 0.53
CA GLU A 439 -31.91 -16.25 1.93
C GLU A 439 -30.68 -15.98 2.78
N ALA A 440 -29.56 -15.56 2.16
CA ALA A 440 -28.31 -15.32 2.86
C ALA A 440 -28.43 -14.13 3.81
N LYS A 441 -28.06 -14.35 5.06
CA LYS A 441 -28.07 -13.30 6.09
C LYS A 441 -26.81 -12.46 5.99
N TYR A 442 -26.97 -11.14 6.03
CA TYR A 442 -25.85 -10.21 5.93
C TYR A 442 -25.91 -9.11 6.98
N VAL A 443 -24.80 -8.40 7.10
CA VAL A 443 -24.70 -7.07 7.69
C VAL A 443 -23.99 -6.13 6.72
N GLU A 444 -24.30 -4.84 6.76
CA GLU A 444 -23.73 -3.86 5.83
C GLU A 444 -23.53 -2.49 6.45
N ALA A 445 -22.67 -1.69 5.83
CA ALA A 445 -22.42 -0.32 6.22
C ALA A 445 -21.81 0.50 5.08
N VAL A 446 -21.80 1.82 5.28
CA VAL A 446 -20.90 2.72 4.56
C VAL A 446 -19.82 3.17 5.53
N LEU A 447 -18.58 2.75 5.28
CA LEU A 447 -17.41 3.21 6.01
C LEU A 447 -17.09 4.64 5.58
N LYS A 448 -16.97 5.54 6.56
CA LYS A 448 -16.53 6.93 6.36
C LYS A 448 -15.07 7.09 6.79
N PRO A 449 -14.40 8.19 6.38
CA PRO A 449 -13.06 8.49 6.87
C PRO A 449 -12.99 8.49 8.41
N GLY A 450 -12.06 7.74 8.98
CA GLY A 450 -11.89 7.59 10.43
C GLY A 450 -12.44 6.28 11.01
N ASP A 451 -13.28 5.56 10.26
CA ASP A 451 -13.82 4.26 10.69
C ASP A 451 -12.79 3.14 10.48
N SER A 452 -12.75 2.19 11.41
CA SER A 452 -12.05 0.91 11.26
C SER A 452 -13.02 -0.25 11.38
N LEU A 453 -13.18 -1.05 10.33
CA LEU A 453 -14.02 -2.23 10.33
C LEU A 453 -13.21 -3.47 10.74
N TYR A 454 -13.63 -4.12 11.82
CA TYR A 454 -13.16 -5.48 12.11
C TYR A 454 -13.95 -6.51 11.28
N VAL A 455 -13.21 -7.34 10.54
CA VAL A 455 -13.71 -8.47 9.77
C VAL A 455 -13.11 -9.75 10.37
N PRO A 456 -13.92 -10.61 11.01
CA PRO A 456 -13.41 -11.85 11.57
C PRO A 456 -13.02 -12.83 10.45
N LEU A 457 -12.05 -13.70 10.74
CA LEU A 457 -11.65 -14.78 9.84
C LEU A 457 -12.86 -15.58 9.33
N GLY A 458 -12.85 -15.90 8.03
CA GLY A 458 -13.90 -16.67 7.37
C GLY A 458 -15.18 -15.89 7.05
N TRP A 459 -15.28 -14.61 7.42
CA TRP A 459 -16.41 -13.79 6.98
C TRP A 459 -16.24 -13.38 5.52
N TRP A 460 -17.29 -13.63 4.74
CA TRP A 460 -17.37 -13.14 3.37
C TRP A 460 -17.60 -11.65 3.37
N HIS A 461 -16.93 -10.92 2.50
CA HIS A 461 -17.07 -9.48 2.41
C HIS A 461 -16.97 -8.99 0.97
N TYR A 462 -17.88 -8.09 0.61
CA TYR A 462 -17.90 -7.34 -0.63
C TYR A 462 -17.63 -5.87 -0.31
N VAL A 463 -16.83 -5.20 -1.15
CA VAL A 463 -16.44 -3.79 -0.95
C VAL A 463 -16.58 -3.02 -2.25
N GLU A 464 -17.20 -1.84 -2.21
CA GLU A 464 -17.28 -0.90 -3.33
C GLU A 464 -16.89 0.51 -2.88
N SER A 465 -15.97 1.16 -3.62
CA SER A 465 -15.62 2.56 -3.39
C SER A 465 -16.72 3.50 -3.89
N LEU A 466 -17.32 4.28 -3.00
CA LEU A 466 -18.37 5.25 -3.33
C LEU A 466 -17.81 6.60 -3.79
N THR A 467 -16.55 6.86 -3.44
CA THR A 467 -15.73 7.99 -3.90
C THR A 467 -14.33 7.51 -4.23
N ALA A 468 -13.45 8.38 -4.75
CA ALA A 468 -12.01 8.13 -4.65
C ALA A 468 -11.66 7.80 -3.18
N SER A 469 -10.93 6.72 -2.97
CA SER A 469 -10.75 6.11 -1.65
C SER A 469 -9.33 5.64 -1.42
N PHE A 470 -8.86 5.82 -0.20
CA PHE A 470 -7.61 5.22 0.30
C PHE A 470 -7.88 4.56 1.65
N SER A 471 -7.68 3.26 1.73
CA SER A 471 -7.86 2.43 2.93
C SER A 471 -6.58 1.67 3.27
N VAL A 472 -6.44 1.26 4.53
CA VAL A 472 -5.35 0.41 5.02
C VAL A 472 -5.96 -0.79 5.73
N SER A 473 -5.53 -2.01 5.39
CA SER A 473 -5.96 -3.21 6.09
C SER A 473 -4.81 -3.84 6.87
N PHE A 474 -5.13 -4.38 8.05
CA PHE A 474 -4.18 -5.09 8.91
C PHE A 474 -4.68 -6.52 9.10
N TRP A 475 -3.97 -7.48 8.50
CA TRP A 475 -4.24 -8.90 8.70
C TRP A 475 -3.44 -9.42 9.90
N TRP A 476 -4.09 -10.08 10.85
CA TRP A 476 -3.49 -10.52 12.11
C TRP A 476 -4.18 -11.78 12.65
N ASN A 477 -3.54 -12.48 13.60
CA ASN A 477 -4.09 -13.66 14.27
C ASN A 477 -3.46 -14.00 15.62
#